data_AF-A0A7S2IP44-F1
#
_entry.id   AF-A0A7S2IP44-F1
#
_cell.length_a   1.000
_cell.length_b   1.000
_cell.length_c   1.000
_cell.angle_alpha   90.00
_cell.angle_beta   90.00
_cell.angle_gamma   90.00
#
_symmetry.space_group_name_H-M   'P 1'
#
loop_
_entity.id
_entity.type
_entity.pdbx_description
1 polymer ?
#
loop_
_entity_poly.entity_id
_entity_poly.type
_entity_poly.pdbx_seq_one_letter_code
_entity_poly.pdbx_strand_id
1 'polypeptide(L)'
;CQVFAFLYWFLVVTIFLNLLFAIIIDTFFELRSDNKNRLSDAENVCFICGIERSTFDRNGVNWREHKLHEHDRWAYVYLLVHLRKKPKTEYNGWESYIASKLPENRSDGNRSDFTFFPMHRALSLRHLQERQEAEKAREQDALSGIATRQQRLVELNDASMKAIRNGDDQLAKTNASLSDMQRVATETARSTRQLVNTQLKFATRLNDLDKKVTRLVDAQGALGNTTPAMESVPS
;
A
#
# COMPACT_ATOMS: atom_id res chain seq x y z
N CYS A 1 -58.66 55.78 19.41
CA CYS A 1 -58.99 55.24 18.07
C CYS A 1 -58.12 55.88 16.97
N GLN A 2 -58.09 57.21 16.80
CA GLN A 2 -57.32 57.87 15.73
C GLN A 2 -55.79 57.70 15.83
N VAL A 3 -55.19 57.82 17.03
CA VAL A 3 -53.74 57.63 17.21
C VAL A 3 -53.30 56.21 16.83
N PHE A 4 -54.11 55.20 17.16
CA PHE A 4 -53.85 53.81 16.76
C PHE A 4 -53.87 53.65 15.23
N ALA A 5 -54.80 54.32 14.53
CA ALA A 5 -54.85 54.31 13.08
C ALA A 5 -53.61 54.96 12.43
N PHE A 6 -53.13 56.09 12.95
CA PHE A 6 -51.91 56.74 12.44
C PHE A 6 -50.66 55.91 12.70
N LEU A 7 -50.52 55.33 13.90
CA LEU A 7 -49.39 54.46 14.23
C LEU A 7 -49.41 53.18 13.41
N TYR A 8 -50.59 52.57 13.21
CA TYR A 8 -50.74 51.39 12.36
C TYR A 8 -50.34 51.69 10.91
N TRP A 9 -50.86 52.77 10.34
CA TRP A 9 -50.52 53.17 8.97
C TRP A 9 -49.01 53.44 8.84
N PHE A 10 -48.44 54.23 9.74
CA PHE A 10 -47.03 54.57 9.68
C PHE A 10 -46.14 53.34 9.88
N LEU A 11 -46.42 52.51 10.88
CA LEU A 11 -45.60 51.34 11.20
C LEU A 11 -45.70 50.27 10.12
N VAL A 12 -46.91 49.91 9.68
CA VAL A 12 -47.09 48.84 8.70
C VAL A 12 -46.63 49.28 7.32
N VAL A 13 -47.02 50.48 6.86
CA VAL A 13 -46.67 50.93 5.50
C VAL A 13 -45.18 51.25 5.41
N THR A 14 -44.59 51.94 6.38
CA THR A 14 -43.15 52.29 6.33
C THR A 14 -42.27 51.06 6.42
N ILE A 15 -42.57 50.11 7.33
CA ILE A 15 -41.79 48.88 7.44
C ILE A 15 -41.95 48.02 6.18
N PHE A 16 -43.17 47.90 5.65
CA PHE A 16 -43.41 47.11 4.44
C PHE A 16 -42.72 47.70 3.21
N LEU A 17 -42.81 49.01 2.99
CA LEU A 17 -42.14 49.67 1.86
C LEU A 17 -40.63 49.56 1.97
N ASN A 18 -40.06 49.76 3.16
CA ASN A 18 -38.62 49.61 3.37
C ASN A 18 -38.15 48.16 3.18
N LEU A 19 -38.97 47.18 3.57
CA LEU A 19 -38.69 45.76 3.32
C LEU A 19 -38.72 45.44 1.83
N LEU A 20 -39.72 45.94 1.09
CA LEU A 20 -39.79 45.77 -0.36
C LEU A 20 -38.59 46.40 -1.06
N PHE A 21 -38.23 47.64 -0.71
CA PHE A 21 -37.06 48.29 -1.28
C PHE A 21 -35.75 47.55 -0.95
N ALA A 22 -35.62 46.99 0.26
CA ALA A 22 -34.45 46.20 0.62
C ALA A 22 -34.29 44.97 -0.30
N ILE A 23 -35.36 44.20 -0.53
CA ILE A 23 -35.32 43.03 -1.43
C ILE A 23 -34.98 43.45 -2.86
N ILE A 24 -35.57 44.55 -3.34
CA ILE A 24 -35.31 45.07 -4.69
C ILE A 24 -33.84 45.49 -4.82
N ILE A 25 -33.29 46.22 -3.86
CA ILE A 25 -31.88 46.64 -3.89
C ILE A 25 -30.93 45.44 -3.84
N ASP A 26 -31.23 44.45 -2.99
CA ASP A 26 -30.43 43.24 -2.86
C ASP A 26 -30.37 42.46 -4.18
N THR A 27 -31.53 42.22 -4.81
CA THR A 27 -31.59 41.55 -6.13
C THR A 27 -30.87 42.35 -7.23
N PHE A 28 -31.01 43.68 -7.28
CA PHE A 28 -30.26 44.49 -8.25
C PHE A 28 -28.75 44.49 -8.00
N PHE A 29 -28.33 44.45 -6.73
CA PHE A 29 -26.93 44.35 -6.38
C PHE A 29 -26.35 43.01 -6.83
N GLU A 30 -27.07 41.91 -6.59
CA GLU A 30 -26.69 40.58 -7.07
C GLU A 30 -26.57 40.55 -8.59
N LEU A 31 -27.58 41.00 -9.33
CA LEU A 31 -27.58 41.08 -10.80
C LEU A 31 -26.39 41.89 -11.34
N ARG A 32 -26.06 43.01 -10.68
CA ARG A 32 -24.90 43.84 -11.07
C ARG A 32 -23.58 43.11 -10.80
N SER A 33 -23.48 42.42 -9.68
CA SER A 33 -22.27 41.67 -9.32
C SER A 33 -22.07 40.48 -10.27
N ASP A 34 -23.12 39.73 -10.60
CA ASP A 34 -23.08 38.66 -11.60
C ASP A 34 -22.65 39.20 -12.96
N ASN A 35 -23.27 40.27 -13.44
CA ASN A 35 -22.87 40.87 -14.72
C ASN A 35 -21.40 41.33 -14.71
N LYS A 36 -20.93 41.91 -13.60
CA LYS A 36 -19.52 42.31 -13.47
C LYS A 36 -18.59 41.09 -13.50
N ASN A 37 -18.93 40.02 -12.81
CA ASN A 37 -18.16 38.78 -12.80
C ASN A 37 -18.09 38.16 -14.20
N ARG A 38 -19.23 38.07 -14.90
CA ARG A 38 -19.30 37.52 -16.27
C ARG A 38 -18.50 38.33 -17.27
N LEU A 39 -18.48 39.66 -17.15
CA LEU A 39 -17.65 40.53 -17.98
C LEU A 39 -16.16 40.37 -17.66
N SER A 40 -15.80 40.28 -16.38
CA SER A 40 -14.43 40.00 -15.93
C SER A 40 -13.92 38.67 -16.49
N ASP A 41 -14.73 37.61 -16.40
CA ASP A 41 -14.36 36.29 -16.93
C ASP A 41 -14.22 36.32 -18.45
N ALA A 42 -15.11 37.00 -19.17
CA ALA A 42 -15.02 37.13 -20.63
C ALA A 42 -13.76 37.88 -21.11
N GLU A 43 -13.24 38.81 -20.29
CA GLU A 43 -12.02 39.55 -20.59
C GLU A 43 -10.76 38.77 -20.22
N ASN A 44 -10.79 38.07 -19.08
CA ASN A 44 -9.62 37.48 -18.45
C ASN A 44 -9.47 35.98 -18.65
N VAL A 45 -10.48 35.27 -19.17
CA VAL A 45 -10.42 33.83 -19.43
C VAL A 45 -10.57 33.58 -20.93
N CYS A 46 -9.76 32.67 -21.47
CA CYS A 46 -9.82 32.35 -22.89
C CYS A 46 -11.00 31.42 -23.15
N PHE A 47 -11.88 31.78 -24.08
CA PHE A 47 -13.09 31.00 -24.38
C PHE A 47 -12.79 29.57 -24.89
N ILE A 48 -11.67 29.36 -25.59
CA ILE A 48 -11.35 28.06 -26.20
C ILE A 48 -10.62 27.13 -25.22
N CYS A 49 -9.59 27.61 -24.52
CA CYS A 49 -8.79 26.76 -23.64
C CYS A 49 -9.12 26.90 -22.15
N GLY A 50 -9.87 27.93 -21.73
CA GLY A 50 -10.21 28.16 -20.33
C GLY A 50 -9.06 28.66 -19.45
N ILE A 51 -7.91 28.98 -20.03
CA ILE A 51 -6.74 29.49 -19.28
C ILE A 51 -6.93 30.98 -19.01
N GLU A 52 -6.62 31.40 -17.78
CA GLU A 52 -6.62 32.81 -17.38
C GLU A 52 -5.47 33.61 -18.01
N ARG A 53 -5.75 34.87 -18.35
CA ARG A 53 -4.81 35.89 -18.82
C ARG A 53 -3.60 36.03 -17.90
N SER A 54 -3.81 35.94 -16.59
CA SER A 54 -2.76 35.97 -15.57
C SER A 54 -1.65 34.95 -15.84
N THR A 55 -1.98 33.80 -16.41
CA THR A 55 -1.02 32.74 -16.76
C THR A 55 -0.22 33.09 -18.01
N PHE A 56 -0.82 33.76 -18.99
CA PHE A 56 -0.10 34.22 -20.17
C PHE A 56 0.86 35.36 -19.81
N ASP A 57 0.40 36.32 -19.02
CA ASP A 57 1.20 37.47 -18.57
C ASP A 57 2.42 37.02 -17.75
N ARG A 58 2.25 36.05 -16.82
CA ARG A 58 3.35 35.45 -16.05
C ARG A 58 4.41 34.76 -16.90
N ASN A 59 4.03 34.29 -18.09
CA ASN A 59 4.90 33.56 -19.00
C ASN A 59 5.36 34.41 -20.20
N GLY A 60 5.11 35.72 -20.17
CA GLY A 60 5.53 36.65 -21.21
C GLY A 60 4.81 36.46 -22.56
N VAL A 61 3.65 35.80 -22.57
CA VAL A 61 2.85 35.59 -23.78
C VAL A 61 1.85 36.73 -23.95
N ASN A 62 1.77 37.30 -25.15
CA ASN A 62 0.81 38.36 -25.43
C ASN A 62 -0.63 37.82 -25.50
N TRP A 63 -1.48 38.29 -24.58
CA TRP A 63 -2.89 37.87 -24.49
C TRP A 63 -3.70 38.11 -25.76
N ARG A 64 -3.48 39.26 -26.43
CA ARG A 64 -4.23 39.61 -27.65
C ARG A 64 -3.85 38.69 -28.80
N GLU A 65 -2.57 38.40 -28.93
CA GLU A 65 -2.05 37.49 -29.94
C GLU A 65 -2.62 36.08 -29.76
N HIS A 66 -2.64 35.58 -28.52
CA HIS A 66 -3.26 34.31 -28.19
C HIS A 66 -4.74 34.26 -28.62
N LYS A 67 -5.54 35.29 -28.31
CA LYS A 67 -6.98 35.32 -28.67
C LYS A 67 -7.24 35.49 -30.16
N LEU A 68 -6.38 36.17 -30.91
CA LEU A 68 -6.62 36.51 -32.31
C LEU A 68 -6.03 35.50 -33.29
N HIS A 69 -4.86 34.95 -32.98
CA HIS A 69 -4.12 34.10 -33.91
C HIS A 69 -4.07 32.62 -33.48
N GLU A 70 -4.14 32.32 -32.19
CA GLU A 70 -4.20 30.92 -31.71
C GLU A 70 -5.64 30.46 -31.47
N HIS A 71 -6.42 31.23 -30.71
CA HIS A 71 -7.74 30.86 -30.21
C HIS A 71 -8.83 31.85 -30.62
N ASP A 72 -8.91 32.18 -31.91
CA ASP A 72 -10.05 32.96 -32.42
C ASP A 72 -11.33 32.12 -32.40
N ARG A 73 -12.24 32.50 -31.51
CA ARG A 73 -13.58 31.89 -31.37
C ARG A 73 -14.34 31.82 -32.70
N TRP A 74 -14.17 32.80 -33.59
CA TRP A 74 -14.91 32.81 -34.86
C TRP A 74 -14.37 31.81 -35.87
N ALA A 75 -13.05 31.59 -35.88
CA ALA A 75 -12.44 30.53 -36.68
C ALA A 75 -13.01 29.14 -36.32
N TYR A 76 -13.24 28.86 -35.04
CA TYR A 76 -13.89 27.61 -34.60
C TYR A 76 -15.35 27.51 -35.06
N VAL A 77 -16.12 28.60 -34.97
CA VAL A 77 -17.51 28.62 -35.48
C VAL A 77 -17.52 28.40 -36.99
N TYR A 78 -16.62 29.06 -37.73
CA TYR A 78 -16.45 28.87 -39.16
C TYR A 78 -16.13 27.41 -39.50
N LEU A 79 -15.21 26.79 -38.76
CA LEU A 79 -14.88 25.37 -38.94
C LEU A 79 -16.12 24.47 -38.78
N LEU A 80 -16.93 24.67 -37.73
CA LEU A 80 -18.14 23.87 -37.52
C LEU A 80 -19.15 24.04 -38.65
N VAL A 81 -19.37 25.27 -39.13
CA VAL A 81 -20.25 25.54 -40.27
C VAL A 81 -19.67 24.96 -41.56
N HIS A 82 -18.36 25.06 -41.75
CA HIS A 82 -17.65 24.51 -42.91
C HIS A 82 -17.82 22.99 -43.00
N LEU A 83 -17.60 22.27 -41.90
CA LEU A 83 -17.83 20.83 -41.83
C LEU A 83 -19.29 20.48 -42.12
N ARG A 84 -20.27 21.24 -41.63
CA ARG A 84 -21.69 20.95 -41.92
C ARG A 84 -22.08 21.13 -43.40
N LYS A 85 -21.43 22.06 -44.10
CA LYS A 85 -21.76 22.39 -45.50
C LYS A 85 -20.98 21.57 -46.53
N LYS A 86 -19.76 21.15 -46.20
CA LYS A 86 -18.88 20.41 -47.11
C LYS A 86 -19.31 18.93 -47.17
N PRO A 87 -19.33 18.28 -48.35
CA PRO A 87 -19.65 16.86 -48.43
C PRO A 87 -18.56 16.01 -47.76
N LYS A 88 -18.98 14.99 -47.01
CA LYS A 88 -18.09 14.10 -46.24
C LYS A 88 -17.01 13.40 -47.09
N THR A 89 -17.29 13.18 -48.37
CA THR A 89 -16.36 12.56 -49.33
C THR A 89 -15.15 13.43 -49.65
N GLU A 90 -15.23 14.74 -49.40
CA GLU A 90 -14.16 15.71 -49.67
C GLU A 90 -13.43 16.12 -48.39
N TYR A 91 -13.76 15.52 -47.25
CA TYR A 91 -13.04 15.81 -46.01
C TYR A 91 -11.58 15.39 -46.13
N ASN A 92 -10.69 16.25 -45.66
CA ASN A 92 -9.32 15.84 -45.42
C ASN A 92 -9.22 14.99 -44.14
N GLY A 93 -8.01 14.53 -43.80
CA GLY A 93 -7.80 13.63 -42.66
C GLY A 93 -8.20 14.24 -41.31
N TRP A 94 -7.87 15.51 -41.07
CA TRP A 94 -8.19 16.16 -39.79
C TRP A 94 -9.66 16.60 -39.71
N GLU A 95 -10.26 17.03 -40.82
CA GLU A 95 -11.70 17.31 -40.93
C GLU A 95 -12.51 16.05 -40.63
N SER A 96 -12.12 14.91 -41.22
CA SER A 96 -12.75 13.61 -40.95
C SER A 96 -12.64 13.22 -39.48
N TYR A 97 -11.48 13.46 -38.87
CA TYR A 97 -11.27 13.23 -37.45
C TYR A 97 -12.25 14.07 -36.61
N ILE A 98 -12.31 15.40 -36.80
CA ILE A 98 -13.21 16.27 -36.04
C ILE A 98 -14.68 15.93 -36.32
N ALA A 99 -15.03 15.66 -37.57
CA ALA A 99 -16.39 15.30 -37.95
C ALA A 99 -16.85 14.00 -37.28
N SER A 100 -15.97 13.02 -37.07
CA SER A 100 -16.27 11.79 -36.33
C SER A 100 -16.55 12.03 -34.84
N LYS A 101 -16.01 13.12 -34.30
CA LYS A 101 -16.17 13.49 -32.89
C LYS A 101 -17.47 14.25 -32.62
N LEU A 102 -17.98 14.97 -33.62
CA LEU A 102 -19.20 15.77 -33.54
C LEU A 102 -20.47 14.89 -33.40
N PRO A 103 -21.45 15.25 -32.55
CA PRO A 103 -22.63 14.44 -32.28
C PRO A 103 -23.48 14.14 -33.53
N GLU A 104 -23.54 15.06 -34.50
CA GLU A 104 -24.34 14.90 -35.74
C GLU A 104 -23.92 13.70 -36.61
N ASN A 105 -22.71 13.17 -36.42
CA ASN A 105 -22.18 12.09 -37.24
C ASN A 105 -22.02 10.76 -36.48
N ARG A 106 -22.42 10.71 -35.21
CA ARG A 106 -22.35 9.47 -34.42
C ARG A 106 -23.67 8.71 -34.49
N SER A 107 -23.58 7.44 -34.90
CA SER A 107 -24.70 6.49 -34.93
C SER A 107 -24.98 5.84 -33.56
N ASP A 108 -24.04 5.98 -32.62
CA ASP A 108 -24.08 5.41 -31.29
C ASP A 108 -24.44 6.54 -30.32
N GLY A 109 -25.57 6.44 -29.61
CA GLY A 109 -26.21 7.51 -28.80
C GLY A 109 -25.42 8.01 -27.59
N ASN A 110 -24.10 7.89 -27.63
CA ASN A 110 -23.16 8.35 -26.62
C ASN A 110 -22.96 9.88 -26.68
N ARG A 111 -22.54 10.45 -25.54
CA ARG A 111 -22.33 11.89 -25.35
C ARG A 111 -21.28 12.42 -26.35
N SER A 112 -21.51 13.63 -26.84
CA SER A 112 -20.61 14.36 -27.73
C SER A 112 -19.19 14.44 -27.15
N ASP A 113 -18.21 14.02 -27.94
CA ASP A 113 -16.79 14.00 -27.57
C ASP A 113 -16.13 15.31 -28.03
N PHE A 114 -15.84 16.19 -27.06
CA PHE A 114 -15.24 17.51 -27.31
C PHE A 114 -13.73 17.52 -27.12
N THR A 115 -13.08 16.36 -27.09
CA THR A 115 -11.62 16.23 -26.89
C THR A 115 -10.78 16.93 -27.96
N PHE A 116 -11.36 17.27 -29.11
CA PHE A 116 -10.64 18.03 -30.15
C PHE A 116 -10.39 19.49 -29.77
N PHE A 117 -11.17 20.07 -28.83
CA PHE A 117 -10.88 21.41 -28.32
C PHE A 117 -9.65 21.37 -27.41
N PRO A 118 -8.74 22.36 -27.51
CA PRO A 118 -7.53 22.41 -26.70
C PRO A 118 -7.83 22.91 -25.28
N MET A 119 -8.61 22.15 -24.52
CA MET A 119 -8.94 22.48 -23.14
C MET A 119 -7.68 22.49 -22.27
N HIS A 120 -7.45 23.59 -21.56
CA HIS A 120 -6.27 23.83 -20.72
C HIS A 120 -4.94 23.70 -21.48
N ARG A 121 -4.94 23.94 -22.80
CA ARG A 121 -3.72 23.91 -23.62
C ARG A 121 -3.67 25.07 -24.60
N ALA A 122 -2.45 25.51 -24.92
CA ALA A 122 -2.20 26.59 -25.88
C ALA A 122 -0.82 26.39 -26.50
N LEU A 123 -0.68 26.71 -27.79
CA LEU A 123 0.60 26.58 -28.51
C LEU A 123 1.68 27.47 -27.87
N SER A 124 1.35 28.73 -27.59
CA SER A 124 2.20 29.68 -26.87
C SER A 124 2.66 29.23 -25.48
N LEU A 125 1.95 28.30 -24.84
CA LEU A 125 2.30 27.75 -23.54
C LEU A 125 2.91 26.35 -23.60
N ARG A 126 3.11 25.76 -24.80
CA ARG A 126 3.52 24.36 -24.98
C ARG A 126 4.73 23.96 -24.14
N HIS A 127 5.80 24.78 -24.12
CA HIS A 127 7.00 24.47 -23.33
C HIS A 127 6.76 24.42 -21.82
N LEU A 128 5.80 25.20 -21.30
CA LEU A 128 5.40 25.07 -19.89
C LEU A 128 4.64 23.77 -19.65
N GLN A 129 3.79 23.39 -20.59
CA GLN A 129 3.04 22.13 -20.49
C GLN A 129 3.98 20.93 -20.53
N GLU A 130 4.94 20.92 -21.46
CA GLU A 130 5.97 19.87 -21.57
C GLU A 130 6.80 19.78 -20.28
N ARG A 131 7.19 20.92 -19.69
CA ARG A 131 7.91 20.92 -18.40
C ARG A 131 7.05 20.36 -17.27
N GLN A 132 5.79 20.78 -17.17
CA GLN A 132 4.85 20.30 -16.15
C GLN A 132 4.53 18.81 -16.31
N GLU A 133 4.36 18.34 -17.54
CA GLU A 133 4.12 16.94 -17.85
C GLU A 133 5.36 16.09 -17.55
N ALA A 134 6.56 16.57 -17.87
CA ALA A 134 7.81 15.91 -17.52
C ALA A 134 8.02 15.84 -16.00
N GLU A 135 7.69 16.91 -15.27
CA GLU A 135 7.74 16.93 -13.81
C GLU A 135 6.77 15.93 -13.18
N LYS A 136 5.51 15.92 -13.65
CA LYS A 136 4.50 14.95 -13.21
C LYS A 136 4.90 13.51 -13.54
N ALA A 137 5.48 13.27 -14.72
CA ALA A 137 5.96 11.95 -15.10
C ALA A 137 7.11 11.47 -14.19
N ARG A 138 8.04 12.37 -13.82
CA ARG A 138 9.10 12.07 -12.85
C ARG A 138 8.56 11.77 -11.46
N GLU A 139 7.59 12.56 -11.01
CA GLU A 139 6.92 12.33 -9.73
C GLU A 139 6.20 10.98 -9.71
N GLN A 140 5.46 10.67 -10.77
CA GLN A 140 4.73 9.41 -10.91
C GLN A 140 5.67 8.19 -10.98
N ASP A 141 6.80 8.32 -11.70
CA ASP A 141 7.84 7.30 -11.76
C ASP A 141 8.46 7.07 -10.36
N ALA A 142 8.81 8.15 -9.64
CA ALA A 142 9.30 8.07 -8.27
C ALA A 142 8.31 7.37 -7.33
N LEU A 143 7.02 7.71 -7.44
CA LEU A 143 5.95 7.09 -6.65
C LEU A 143 5.82 5.58 -6.95
N SER A 144 5.89 5.21 -8.23
CA SER A 144 5.84 3.81 -8.66
C SER A 144 7.04 3.03 -8.12
N GLY A 145 8.23 3.63 -8.14
CA GLY A 145 9.45 3.04 -7.59
C GLY A 145 9.37 2.85 -6.07
N ILE A 146 8.72 3.76 -5.34
CA ILE A 146 8.43 3.59 -3.91
C ILE A 146 7.46 2.42 -3.71
N ALA A 147 6.37 2.34 -4.48
CA ALA A 147 5.41 1.25 -4.38
C ALA A 147 6.05 -0.13 -4.64
N THR A 148 6.90 -0.25 -5.65
CA THR A 148 7.64 -1.50 -5.94
C THR A 148 8.60 -1.86 -4.79
N ARG A 149 9.32 -0.89 -4.21
CA ARG A 149 10.17 -1.14 -3.04
C ARG A 149 9.34 -1.61 -1.84
N GLN A 150 8.19 -0.97 -1.60
CA GLN A 150 7.29 -1.35 -0.52
C GLN A 150 6.81 -2.79 -0.68
N GLN A 151 6.44 -3.20 -1.90
CA GLN A 151 6.00 -4.56 -2.17
C GLN A 151 7.12 -5.59 -1.93
N ARG A 152 8.35 -5.30 -2.36
CA ARG A 152 9.51 -6.18 -2.09
C ARG A 152 9.80 -6.30 -0.59
N LEU A 153 9.64 -5.23 0.18
CA LEU A 153 9.80 -5.27 1.64
C LEU A 153 8.74 -6.15 2.30
N VAL A 154 7.50 -6.12 1.82
CA VAL A 154 6.43 -7.03 2.29
C VAL A 154 6.79 -8.49 2.01
N GLU A 155 7.26 -8.80 0.80
CA GLU A 155 7.68 -10.16 0.44
C GLU A 155 8.86 -10.67 1.29
N LEU A 156 9.85 -9.81 1.54
CA LEU A 156 10.98 -10.12 2.41
C LEU A 156 10.53 -10.35 3.85
N ASN A 157 9.58 -9.55 4.33
CA ASN A 157 9.03 -9.71 5.67
C ASN A 157 8.28 -11.04 5.81
N ASP A 158 7.48 -11.42 4.81
CA ASP A 158 6.79 -12.71 4.79
C ASP A 158 7.75 -13.90 4.73
N ALA A 159 8.82 -13.80 3.93
CA ALA A 159 9.86 -14.80 3.86
C ALA A 159 10.60 -14.95 5.20
N SER A 160 10.93 -13.84 5.85
CA SER A 160 11.55 -13.82 7.19
C SER A 160 10.63 -14.48 8.23
N MET A 161 9.34 -14.13 8.23
CA MET A 161 8.34 -14.73 9.12
C MET A 161 8.21 -16.24 8.93
N LYS A 162 8.26 -16.72 7.68
CA LYS A 162 8.26 -18.16 7.38
C LYS A 162 9.52 -18.86 7.89
N ALA A 163 10.68 -18.23 7.76
CA ALA A 163 11.93 -18.77 8.27
C ALA A 163 11.93 -18.87 9.81
N ILE A 164 11.41 -17.86 10.51
CA ILE A 164 11.25 -17.87 11.97
C ILE A 164 10.36 -19.04 12.41
N ARG A 165 9.19 -19.21 11.78
CA ARG A 165 8.28 -20.33 12.09
C ARG A 165 8.94 -21.70 11.89
N ASN A 166 9.66 -21.89 10.78
CA ASN A 166 10.38 -23.13 10.53
C ASN A 166 11.50 -23.37 11.56
N GLY A 167 12.17 -22.30 12.00
CA GLY A 167 13.18 -22.35 13.05
C GLY A 167 12.58 -22.79 14.39
N ASP A 168 11.46 -22.21 14.77
CA ASP A 168 10.71 -22.59 15.98
C ASP A 168 10.26 -24.06 15.93
N ASP A 169 9.74 -24.52 14.79
CA ASP A 169 9.36 -25.93 14.59
C ASP A 169 10.55 -26.89 14.72
N GLN A 170 11.72 -26.48 14.21
CA GLN A 170 12.94 -27.27 14.32
C GLN A 170 13.44 -27.32 15.77
N LEU A 171 13.39 -26.19 16.49
CA LEU A 171 13.68 -26.11 17.92
C LEU A 171 12.72 -26.97 18.76
N ALA A 172 11.44 -26.99 18.43
CA ALA A 172 10.46 -27.84 19.10
C ALA A 172 10.80 -29.33 18.93
N LYS A 173 11.16 -29.74 17.71
CA LYS A 173 11.57 -31.13 17.40
C LYS A 173 12.85 -31.53 18.13
N THR A 174 13.87 -30.68 18.14
CA THR A 174 15.13 -30.97 18.84
C THR A 174 14.93 -31.03 20.34
N ASN A 175 14.13 -30.13 20.93
CA ASN A 175 13.77 -30.18 22.34
C ASN A 175 13.01 -31.47 22.70
N ALA A 176 12.06 -31.91 21.87
CA ALA A 176 11.37 -33.18 22.06
C ALA A 176 12.35 -34.36 22.03
N SER A 177 13.23 -34.44 21.01
CA SER A 177 14.24 -35.49 20.91
C SER A 177 15.24 -35.48 22.08
N LEU A 178 15.60 -34.29 22.58
CA LEU A 178 16.46 -34.15 23.76
C LEU A 178 15.76 -34.71 25.01
N SER A 179 14.48 -34.43 25.18
CA SER A 179 13.69 -34.95 26.30
C SER A 179 13.56 -36.48 26.26
N ASP A 180 13.39 -37.07 25.08
CA ASP A 180 13.39 -38.53 24.90
C ASP A 180 14.75 -39.15 25.22
N MET A 181 15.84 -38.52 24.75
CA MET A 181 17.19 -38.96 25.07
C MET A 181 17.47 -38.90 26.58
N GLN A 182 17.03 -37.84 27.25
CA GLN A 182 17.11 -37.74 28.71
C GLN A 182 16.33 -38.88 29.39
N ARG A 183 15.13 -39.20 28.89
CA ARG A 183 14.34 -40.34 29.41
C ARG A 183 15.10 -41.65 29.27
N VAL A 184 15.63 -41.96 28.09
CA VAL A 184 16.43 -43.18 27.84
C VAL A 184 17.67 -43.22 28.72
N ALA A 185 18.37 -42.09 28.91
CA ALA A 185 19.52 -42.00 29.80
C ALA A 185 19.14 -42.32 31.26
N THR A 186 18.01 -41.79 31.75
CA THR A 186 17.53 -42.10 33.11
C THR A 186 17.10 -43.56 33.27
N GLU A 187 16.49 -44.16 32.24
CA GLU A 187 16.12 -45.58 32.23
C GLU A 187 17.34 -46.50 32.19
N THR A 188 18.34 -46.17 31.37
CA THR A 188 19.62 -46.88 31.30
C THR A 188 20.37 -46.78 32.62
N ALA A 189 20.39 -45.61 33.25
CA ALA A 189 20.97 -45.40 34.58
C ALA A 189 20.26 -46.23 35.66
N ARG A 190 18.93 -46.38 35.60
CA ARG A 190 18.19 -47.28 36.50
C ARG A 190 18.53 -48.75 36.24
N SER A 191 18.57 -49.17 34.98
CA SER A 191 18.84 -50.57 34.61
C SER A 191 20.27 -51.00 34.97
N THR A 192 21.27 -50.19 34.66
CA THR A 192 22.66 -50.41 35.09
C THR A 192 22.77 -50.47 36.61
N ARG A 193 22.11 -49.56 37.34
CA ARG A 193 22.07 -49.61 38.82
C ARG A 193 21.44 -50.90 39.34
N GLN A 194 20.39 -51.41 38.71
CA GLN A 194 19.78 -52.70 39.07
C GLN A 194 20.77 -53.87 38.83
N LEU A 195 21.43 -53.90 37.67
CA LEU A 195 22.46 -54.89 37.33
C LEU A 195 23.63 -54.87 38.32
N VAL A 196 24.15 -53.70 38.66
CA VAL A 196 25.23 -53.59 39.66
C VAL A 196 24.78 -54.13 41.01
N ASN A 197 23.54 -53.82 41.44
CA ASN A 197 22.99 -54.34 42.68
C ASN A 197 22.80 -55.87 42.66
N THR A 198 22.38 -56.47 41.54
CA THR A 198 22.25 -57.93 41.43
C THR A 198 23.60 -58.62 41.42
N GLN A 199 24.58 -58.06 40.68
CA GLN A 199 25.96 -58.57 40.68
C GLN A 199 26.58 -58.51 42.08
N LEU A 200 26.37 -57.41 42.81
CA LEU A 200 26.82 -57.28 44.19
C LEU A 200 26.20 -58.35 45.11
N LYS A 201 24.88 -58.61 44.97
CA LYS A 201 24.19 -59.68 45.71
C LYS A 201 24.71 -61.08 45.36
N PHE A 202 25.09 -61.31 44.11
CA PHE A 202 25.66 -62.60 43.69
C PHE A 202 27.07 -62.77 44.24
N ALA A 203 27.91 -61.74 44.16
CA ALA A 203 29.26 -61.75 44.73
C ALA A 203 29.25 -61.99 46.25
N THR A 204 28.33 -61.37 46.99
CA THR A 204 28.18 -61.64 48.43
C THR A 204 27.74 -63.08 48.71
N ARG A 205 26.86 -63.66 47.88
CA ARG A 205 26.49 -65.09 47.98
C ARG A 205 27.65 -66.02 47.66
N LEU A 206 28.46 -65.73 46.65
CA LEU A 206 29.67 -66.51 46.33
C LEU A 206 30.66 -66.49 47.50
N ASN A 207 30.87 -65.33 48.12
CA ASN A 207 31.73 -65.22 49.31
C ASN A 207 31.17 -66.03 50.50
N ASP A 208 29.84 -66.05 50.68
CA ASP A 208 29.20 -66.89 51.70
C ASP A 208 29.34 -68.40 51.39
N LEU A 209 29.29 -68.78 50.11
CA LEU A 209 29.54 -70.14 49.63
C LEU A 209 31.00 -70.56 49.83
N ASP A 210 31.94 -69.69 49.48
CA ASP A 210 33.38 -69.91 49.68
C ASP A 210 33.70 -70.13 51.16
N LYS A 211 33.17 -69.28 52.04
CA LYS A 211 33.27 -69.49 53.50
C LYS A 211 32.70 -70.82 53.97
N LYS A 212 31.64 -71.35 53.33
CA LYS A 212 31.09 -72.68 53.64
C LYS A 212 31.97 -73.81 53.12
N VAL A 213 32.51 -73.68 51.90
CA VAL A 213 33.44 -74.68 51.32
C VAL A 213 34.74 -74.74 52.13
N THR A 214 35.32 -73.61 52.51
CA THR A 214 36.53 -73.56 53.35
C THR A 214 36.31 -74.28 54.68
N ARG A 215 35.16 -74.07 55.33
CA ARG A 215 34.79 -74.84 56.54
C ARG A 215 34.68 -76.35 56.30
N LEU A 216 34.28 -76.79 55.11
CA LEU A 216 34.22 -78.22 54.74
C LEU A 216 35.61 -78.79 54.39
N VAL A 217 36.47 -78.00 53.76
CA VAL A 217 37.86 -78.38 53.45
C VAL A 217 38.71 -78.45 54.72
N ASP A 218 38.54 -77.51 55.64
CA ASP A 218 39.18 -77.55 56.96
C ASP A 218 38.74 -78.78 57.78
N ALA A 219 37.50 -79.26 57.55
CA ALA A 219 37.03 -80.51 58.14
C ALA A 219 37.65 -81.77 57.48
N GLN A 220 38.15 -81.69 56.24
CA GLN A 220 38.83 -82.80 55.53
C GLN A 220 40.36 -82.78 55.68
N GLY A 221 40.98 -81.61 55.83
CA GLY A 221 42.44 -81.45 55.96
C GLY A 221 43.04 -81.97 57.28
N ALA A 222 42.21 -82.27 58.28
CA ALA A 222 42.67 -82.80 59.57
C ALA A 222 43.00 -84.32 59.56
N LEU A 223 42.99 -85.00 58.41
CA LEU A 223 43.12 -86.47 58.32
C LEU A 223 44.26 -87.00 57.42
N GLY A 224 45.21 -86.17 56.95
CA GLY A 224 46.20 -86.60 55.95
C GLY A 224 47.68 -86.26 56.23
N ASN A 225 48.43 -87.28 56.63
CA ASN A 225 49.88 -87.52 56.40
C ASN A 225 50.96 -86.98 57.37
N THR A 226 51.42 -87.95 58.17
CA THR A 226 52.75 -88.19 58.75
C THR A 226 53.74 -88.79 57.73
N THR A 227 55.02 -88.37 57.68
CA THR A 227 56.28 -89.19 57.75
C THR A 227 57.55 -88.45 57.22
N PRO A 228 58.79 -88.83 57.65
CA PRO A 228 60.01 -88.00 57.57
C PRO A 228 61.23 -88.60 56.77
N ALA A 229 62.28 -87.77 56.63
CA ALA A 229 63.75 -88.03 56.67
C ALA A 229 64.63 -88.11 55.38
N MET A 230 65.87 -87.59 55.56
CA MET A 230 67.17 -87.73 54.83
C MET A 230 67.40 -86.88 53.56
N GLU A 231 68.60 -86.38 53.20
CA GLU A 231 69.93 -86.11 53.81
C GLU A 231 70.82 -85.43 52.71
N SER A 232 71.89 -84.71 53.11
CA SER A 232 73.09 -84.28 52.35
C SER A 232 72.98 -83.07 51.38
N VAL A 233 73.95 -82.17 51.14
CA VAL A 233 75.34 -81.86 51.59
C VAL A 233 75.68 -80.46 51.00
N PRO A 234 76.71 -79.71 51.47
CA PRO A 234 76.82 -78.26 51.30
C PRO A 234 77.87 -77.79 50.26
N SER A 235 77.83 -76.49 49.94
CA SER A 235 78.98 -75.60 49.66
C SER A 235 78.56 -74.16 49.92
#